data_AF-A7E7K6-F1
#
_entry.id   AF-A7E7K6-F1
#
_cell.length_a   1.000
_cell.length_b   1.000
_cell.length_c   1.000
_cell.angle_alpha   90.00
_cell.angle_beta   90.00
_cell.angle_gamma   90.00
#
_symmetry.space_group_name_H-M   'P 1'
#
loop_
_entity.id
_entity.type
_entity.pdbx_description
1 polymer ?
#
loop_
_entity_poly.entity_id
_entity_poly.type
_entity_poly.pdbx_seq_one_letter_code
_entity_poly.pdbx_strand_id
1 'polypeptide(L)'
;MQSNNKEAQILLAIEAIRKDKKLKFRSKSHNLTDLEEEVLIQYIFDVDERGFSPRISDVEDMANYILETRGVKKVGKLWAHRFVKRYTELKMCFNRIYDFQKALCEDSELIERWFRLILNMQAKYGILDCDFYNFDETGFMMGQISSHIVVTKADRCGRSKAIQSGNRE
;
A
#
# COMPACT_ATOMS: atom_id res chain seq x y z
N MET A 1 20.91 34.36 27.47
CA MET A 1 21.83 33.68 26.53
C MET A 1 21.30 32.28 26.23
N GLN A 2 20.27 32.14 25.39
CA GLN A 2 19.53 30.88 25.20
C GLN A 2 19.10 30.65 23.73
N SER A 3 19.82 31.21 22.76
CA SER A 3 19.44 31.14 21.33
C SER A 3 20.12 30.00 20.56
N ASN A 4 21.23 29.45 21.05
CA ASN A 4 22.10 28.60 20.21
C ASN A 4 21.70 27.11 20.15
N ASN A 5 20.70 26.68 20.91
CA ASN A 5 20.31 25.26 20.95
C ASN A 5 19.27 24.91 19.86
N LYS A 6 18.37 25.85 19.51
CA LYS A 6 17.37 25.61 18.46
C LYS A 6 17.99 25.60 17.06
N GLU A 7 18.93 26.50 16.79
CA GLU A 7 19.66 26.52 15.52
C GLU A 7 20.55 25.29 15.34
N ALA A 8 21.23 24.84 16.41
CA ALA A 8 22.00 23.60 16.38
C ALA A 8 21.12 22.37 16.12
N GLN A 9 19.92 22.31 16.70
CA GLN A 9 18.96 21.23 16.44
C GLN A 9 18.41 21.27 15.01
N ILE A 10 18.12 22.45 14.47
CA ILE A 10 17.67 22.61 13.08
C ILE A 10 18.79 22.21 12.11
N LEU A 11 20.03 22.63 12.36
CA LEU A 11 21.18 22.25 11.55
C LEU A 11 21.44 20.73 11.61
N LEU A 12 21.35 20.12 12.79
CA LEU A 12 21.45 18.66 12.95
C LEU A 12 20.32 17.92 12.23
N ALA A 13 19.08 18.44 12.26
CA ALA A 13 17.96 17.86 11.52
C ALA A 13 18.14 18.00 10.00
N ILE A 14 18.62 19.15 9.52
CA ILE A 14 18.95 19.38 8.10
C ILE A 14 20.09 18.46 7.66
N GLU A 15 21.10 18.27 8.51
CA GLU A 15 22.24 17.40 8.22
C GLU A 15 21.86 15.92 8.28
N ALA A 16 20.95 15.52 9.18
CA ALA A 16 20.33 14.20 9.19
C ALA A 16 19.49 13.96 7.93
N ILE A 17 18.66 14.92 7.51
CA ILE A 17 17.88 14.86 6.25
C ILE A 17 18.80 14.82 5.02
N ARG A 18 19.94 15.53 5.06
CA ARG A 18 20.97 15.50 4.01
C ARG A 18 21.69 14.15 3.95
N LYS A 19 21.90 13.50 5.10
CA LYS A 19 22.48 12.16 5.22
C LYS A 19 21.48 11.05 4.85
N ASP A 20 20.19 11.30 5.05
CA ASP A 20 19.06 10.45 4.63
C ASP A 20 18.62 10.67 3.19
N LYS A 21 19.36 11.44 2.39
CA LYS A 21 19.37 11.24 0.95
C LYS A 21 20.14 9.96 0.64
N LYS A 22 19.46 8.84 0.83
CA LYS A 22 19.71 7.57 0.14
C LYS A 22 19.42 7.74 -1.37
N LEU A 23 19.98 8.78 -1.99
CA LEU A 23 20.19 8.83 -3.43
C LEU A 23 21.28 7.78 -3.72
N LYS A 24 20.82 6.53 -3.81
CA LYS A 24 21.61 5.44 -4.39
C LYS A 24 21.81 5.84 -5.84
N PHE A 25 22.92 6.49 -6.15
CA PHE A 25 23.40 6.64 -7.50
C PHE A 25 23.45 5.23 -8.12
N ARG A 26 22.51 4.86 -8.98
CA ARG A 26 22.41 3.49 -9.50
C ARG A 26 22.10 3.40 -10.99
N SER A 27 22.54 2.26 -11.51
CA SER A 27 22.90 1.95 -12.89
C SER A 27 21.83 2.26 -13.93
N LYS A 28 22.27 2.56 -15.16
CA LYS A 28 21.51 2.81 -16.42
C LYS A 28 20.51 1.71 -16.85
N SER A 29 20.15 0.79 -15.98
CA SER A 29 19.29 -0.39 -16.24
C SER A 29 17.91 -0.32 -15.59
N HIS A 30 17.56 0.80 -14.95
CA HIS A 30 16.24 1.02 -14.36
C HIS A 30 15.34 1.74 -15.38
N ASN A 31 14.22 1.11 -15.74
CA ASN A 31 13.23 1.71 -16.65
C ASN A 31 12.45 2.85 -15.97
N LEU A 32 12.24 2.77 -14.65
CA LEU A 32 11.65 3.85 -13.85
C LEU A 32 12.75 4.72 -13.22
N THR A 33 12.46 6.01 -13.12
CA THR A 33 13.24 7.02 -12.41
C THR A 33 13.00 6.91 -10.89
N ASP A 34 13.93 7.47 -10.10
CA ASP A 34 13.82 7.45 -8.63
C ASP A 34 12.51 8.07 -8.13
N LEU A 35 12.07 9.16 -8.77
CA LEU A 35 10.83 9.84 -8.44
C LEU A 35 9.60 8.95 -8.72
N GLU A 36 9.60 8.23 -9.84
CA GLU A 36 8.49 7.33 -10.17
C GLU A 36 8.47 6.10 -9.24
N GLU A 37 9.64 5.58 -8.87
CA GLU A 37 9.73 4.52 -7.85
C GLU A 37 9.23 5.02 -6.48
N GLU A 38 9.53 6.26 -6.10
CA GLU A 38 9.02 6.89 -4.87
C GLU A 38 7.50 7.06 -4.89
N VAL A 39 6.94 7.56 -6.01
CA VAL A 39 5.48 7.67 -6.20
C VAL A 39 4.82 6.29 -6.11
N LEU A 40 5.43 5.26 -6.69
CA LEU A 40 4.91 3.89 -6.61
C LEU A 40 4.92 3.34 -5.17
N ILE A 41 5.95 3.65 -4.38
CA ILE A 41 6.00 3.28 -2.95
C ILE A 41 4.89 3.98 -2.17
N GLN A 42 4.70 5.29 -2.39
CA GLN A 42 3.64 6.06 -1.73
C GLN A 42 2.25 5.53 -2.11
N TYR A 43 2.05 5.19 -3.37
CA TYR A 43 0.82 4.54 -3.82
C TYR A 43 0.58 3.22 -3.08
N ILE A 44 1.58 2.35 -2.96
CA ILE A 44 1.45 1.07 -2.23
C ILE A 44 1.07 1.32 -0.76
N PHE A 45 1.68 2.31 -0.10
CA PHE A 45 1.36 2.64 1.28
C PHE A 45 -0.05 3.17 1.44
N ASP A 46 -0.47 4.10 0.60
CA ASP A 46 -1.82 4.64 0.67
C ASP A 46 -2.85 3.53 0.49
N VAL A 47 -2.69 2.67 -0.53
CA VAL A 47 -3.57 1.53 -0.79
C VAL A 47 -3.58 0.51 0.38
N ASP A 48 -2.42 0.24 0.98
CA ASP A 48 -2.28 -0.64 2.15
C ASP A 48 -2.99 -0.07 3.40
N GLU A 49 -2.90 1.25 3.61
CA GLU A 49 -3.59 1.98 4.67
C GLU A 49 -5.11 1.95 4.50
N ARG A 50 -5.62 1.96 3.26
CA ARG A 50 -7.06 1.78 2.97
C ARG A 50 -7.57 0.38 3.28
N GLY A 51 -6.67 -0.58 3.56
CA GLY A 51 -7.02 -1.98 3.79
C GLY A 51 -7.06 -2.85 2.53
N PHE A 52 -6.59 -2.35 1.39
CA PHE A 52 -6.61 -3.05 0.10
C PHE A 52 -5.21 -3.41 -0.40
N SER A 53 -4.38 -4.04 0.44
CA SER A 53 -2.97 -4.31 0.13
C SER A 53 -2.77 -4.88 -1.31
N PRO A 54 -1.98 -4.22 -2.17
CA PRO A 54 -1.89 -4.58 -3.58
C PRO A 54 -1.18 -5.92 -3.77
N ARG A 55 -1.58 -6.68 -4.79
CA ARG A 55 -0.85 -7.88 -5.24
C ARG A 55 0.41 -7.48 -6.00
N ILE A 56 1.32 -8.45 -6.17
CA ILE A 56 2.51 -8.25 -6.99
C ILE A 56 2.16 -7.88 -8.44
N SER A 57 1.08 -8.45 -8.99
CA SER A 57 0.55 -8.07 -10.30
C SER A 57 0.12 -6.61 -10.33
N ASP A 58 -0.59 -6.15 -9.31
CA ASP A 58 -1.12 -4.79 -9.25
C ASP A 58 0.02 -3.75 -9.17
N VAL A 59 1.13 -4.10 -8.51
CA VAL A 59 2.36 -3.29 -8.50
C VAL A 59 3.04 -3.27 -9.87
N GLU A 60 3.05 -4.40 -10.59
CA GLU A 60 3.54 -4.47 -11.97
C GLU A 60 2.69 -3.64 -12.93
N ASP A 61 1.36 -3.71 -12.80
CA ASP A 61 0.41 -2.97 -13.62
C ASP A 61 0.56 -1.47 -13.42
N MET A 62 0.69 -1.01 -12.18
CA MET A 62 0.92 0.41 -11.88
C MET A 62 2.26 0.92 -12.43
N ALA A 63 3.32 0.11 -12.34
CA ALA A 63 4.61 0.45 -12.95
C ALA A 63 4.52 0.50 -14.49
N ASN A 64 3.80 -0.44 -15.10
CA ASN A 64 3.58 -0.45 -16.54
C ASN A 64 2.71 0.72 -17.01
N TYR A 65 1.73 1.14 -16.22
CA TYR A 65 0.93 2.33 -16.49
C TYR A 65 1.81 3.58 -16.57
N ILE A 66 2.71 3.78 -15.60
CA ILE A 66 3.68 4.89 -15.63
C ILE A 66 4.57 4.83 -16.89
N LEU A 67 5.10 3.66 -17.22
CA LEU A 67 5.96 3.49 -18.40
C LEU A 67 5.21 3.71 -19.72
N GLU A 68 3.96 3.29 -19.81
CA GLU A 68 3.09 3.48 -20.97
C GLU A 68 2.82 4.95 -21.23
N THR A 69 2.59 5.76 -20.18
CA THR A 69 2.44 7.22 -20.33
C THR A 69 3.69 7.90 -20.90
N ARG A 70 4.86 7.26 -20.78
CA ARG A 70 6.14 7.73 -21.33
C ARG A 70 6.50 7.09 -22.68
N GLY A 71 5.67 6.19 -23.19
CA GLY A 71 5.95 5.42 -24.41
C GLY A 71 7.14 4.46 -24.28
N VAL A 72 7.46 4.02 -23.06
CA VAL A 72 8.58 3.12 -22.78
C VAL A 72 8.09 1.66 -22.73
N LYS A 73 8.99 0.72 -23.00
CA LYS A 73 8.70 -0.73 -22.90
C LYS A 73 8.32 -1.12 -21.47
N LYS A 74 7.37 -2.07 -21.36
CA LYS A 74 6.92 -2.67 -20.11
C LYS A 74 8.06 -3.30 -19.29
N VAL A 75 7.84 -3.43 -17.99
CA VAL A 75 8.78 -4.10 -17.08
C VAL A 75 8.84 -5.61 -17.36
N GLY A 76 9.94 -6.24 -16.92
CA GLY A 76 10.07 -7.70 -17.04
C GLY A 76 9.32 -8.46 -15.94
N LYS A 77 8.98 -9.73 -16.19
CA LYS A 77 8.18 -10.61 -15.30
C LYS A 77 8.64 -10.69 -13.83
N LEU A 78 9.94 -10.55 -13.56
CA LEU A 78 10.50 -10.60 -12.20
C LEU A 78 10.73 -9.22 -11.58
N TRP A 79 10.34 -8.15 -12.27
CA TRP A 79 10.65 -6.79 -11.87
C TRP A 79 9.96 -6.43 -10.55
N ALA A 80 8.66 -6.71 -10.40
CA ALA A 80 7.90 -6.35 -9.19
C ALA A 80 8.44 -7.09 -7.94
N HIS A 81 8.76 -8.38 -8.06
CA HIS A 81 9.42 -9.13 -6.98
C HIS A 81 10.78 -8.53 -6.58
N ARG A 82 11.60 -8.16 -7.57
CA ARG A 82 12.89 -7.51 -7.31
C ARG A 82 12.70 -6.12 -6.73
N PHE A 83 11.68 -5.37 -7.16
CA PHE A 83 11.34 -4.05 -6.66
C PHE A 83 11.05 -4.11 -5.16
N VAL A 84 10.11 -4.97 -4.75
CA VAL A 84 9.77 -5.12 -3.33
C VAL A 84 10.99 -5.56 -2.51
N LYS A 85 11.82 -6.48 -3.03
CA LYS A 85 13.05 -6.92 -2.34
C LYS A 85 14.10 -5.81 -2.19
N ARG A 86 14.09 -4.76 -3.02
CA ARG A 86 15.06 -3.65 -2.96
C ARG A 86 14.77 -2.68 -1.82
N TYR A 87 13.51 -2.54 -1.43
CA TYR A 87 13.03 -1.57 -0.45
C TYR A 87 12.73 -2.26 0.88
N THR A 88 13.44 -1.87 1.92
CA THR A 88 13.27 -2.41 3.28
C THR A 88 11.95 -1.98 3.91
N GLU A 89 11.35 -0.92 3.38
CA GLU A 89 10.08 -0.33 3.80
C GLU A 89 8.87 -1.13 3.29
N LEU A 90 9.08 -2.00 2.30
CA LEU A 90 8.08 -2.89 1.73
C LEU A 90 8.30 -4.34 2.18
N LYS A 91 7.19 -5.08 2.32
CA LYS A 91 7.21 -6.49 2.67
C LYS A 91 6.19 -7.26 1.86
N MET A 92 6.59 -8.43 1.37
CA MET A 92 5.66 -9.40 0.80
C MET A 92 5.07 -10.25 1.92
N CYS A 93 3.74 -10.26 2.03
CA CYS A 93 3.01 -11.02 3.03
C CYS A 93 1.98 -11.91 2.33
N PHE A 94 1.77 -13.12 2.84
CA PHE A 94 0.60 -13.90 2.45
C PHE A 94 -0.63 -13.35 3.17
N ASN A 95 -1.68 -13.04 2.40
CA ASN A 95 -2.99 -12.80 2.97
C ASN A 95 -3.51 -14.09 3.60
N ARG A 96 -4.14 -13.99 4.78
CA ARG A 96 -4.73 -15.13 5.47
C ARG A 96 -6.16 -15.31 4.97
N ILE A 97 -6.49 -16.52 4.56
CA ILE A 97 -7.87 -16.93 4.29
C ILE A 97 -8.70 -16.69 5.55
N TYR A 98 -9.79 -15.94 5.41
CA TYR A 98 -10.71 -15.65 6.50
C TYR A 98 -11.63 -16.86 6.70
N ASP A 99 -11.63 -17.43 7.90
CA ASP A 99 -12.51 -18.54 8.24
C ASP A 99 -13.88 -17.98 8.63
N PHE A 100 -14.95 -18.44 7.98
CA PHE A 100 -16.30 -17.94 8.24
C PHE A 100 -16.71 -18.16 9.70
N GLN A 101 -16.19 -19.20 10.36
CA GLN A 101 -16.48 -19.47 11.78
C GLN A 101 -15.93 -18.39 12.71
N LYS A 102 -14.93 -17.62 12.25
CA LYS A 102 -14.38 -16.49 12.99
C LYS A 102 -15.20 -15.22 12.86
N ALA A 103 -15.97 -15.08 11.77
CA ALA A 103 -16.90 -13.95 11.58
C ALA A 103 -18.01 -13.94 12.65
N LEU A 104 -18.39 -15.12 13.14
CA LEU A 104 -19.43 -15.30 14.15
C LEU A 104 -18.96 -14.97 15.58
N CYS A 105 -17.64 -14.84 15.79
CA CYS A 105 -17.02 -14.56 17.10
C CYS A 105 -16.12 -13.31 17.03
N GLU A 106 -16.42 -12.36 16.16
CA GLU A 106 -15.61 -11.15 16.00
C GLU A 106 -15.61 -10.29 17.27
N ASP A 107 -14.42 -9.80 17.61
CA ASP A 107 -14.18 -8.88 18.71
C ASP A 107 -14.79 -7.51 18.38
N SER A 108 -15.62 -6.98 19.28
CA SER A 108 -16.27 -5.68 19.13
C SER A 108 -15.24 -4.56 18.87
N GLU A 109 -14.05 -4.64 19.46
CA GLU A 109 -13.00 -3.64 19.24
C GLU A 109 -12.45 -3.67 17.81
N LEU A 110 -12.39 -4.87 17.21
CA LEU A 110 -11.90 -5.05 15.84
C LEU A 110 -12.90 -4.50 14.82
N ILE A 111 -14.19 -4.73 15.06
CA ILE A 111 -15.29 -4.19 14.25
C ILE A 111 -15.30 -2.66 14.36
N GLU A 112 -15.21 -2.12 15.58
CA GLU A 112 -15.17 -0.67 15.81
C GLU A 112 -13.96 -0.01 15.12
N ARG A 113 -12.79 -0.65 15.20
CA ARG A 113 -11.57 -0.16 14.52
C ARG A 113 -11.75 -0.12 13.00
N TRP A 114 -12.48 -1.07 12.42
CA TRP A 114 -12.78 -1.09 11.00
C TRP A 114 -13.74 0.05 10.60
N PHE A 115 -14.83 0.25 11.33
CA PHE A 115 -15.73 1.39 11.08
C PHE A 115 -15.02 2.74 11.22
N ARG A 116 -14.15 2.89 12.22
CA ARG A 116 -13.33 4.09 12.37
C ARG A 116 -12.41 4.32 11.18
N LEU A 117 -11.83 3.26 10.60
CA LEU A 117 -11.04 3.36 9.38
C LEU A 117 -11.89 3.94 8.24
N ILE A 118 -13.11 3.41 8.03
CA ILE A 118 -14.01 3.90 6.97
C ILE A 118 -14.36 5.36 7.16
N LEU A 119 -14.74 5.77 8.38
CA LEU A 119 -15.08 7.17 8.66
C LEU A 119 -13.89 8.11 8.43
N ASN A 120 -12.68 7.69 8.79
CA ASN A 120 -11.47 8.45 8.51
C ASN A 120 -11.21 8.58 7.00
N MET A 121 -11.46 7.52 6.23
CA MET A 121 -11.31 7.53 4.77
C MET A 121 -12.37 8.42 4.12
N GLN A 122 -13.60 8.37 4.60
CA GLN A 122 -14.69 9.24 4.17
C GLN A 122 -14.30 10.72 4.35
N ALA A 123 -13.84 11.08 5.54
CA ALA A 123 -13.43 12.45 5.85
C ALA A 123 -12.21 12.90 5.05
N LYS A 124 -11.20 12.03 4.88
CA LYS A 124 -9.95 12.35 4.15
C LYS A 124 -10.19 12.62 2.67
N TYR A 125 -11.06 11.84 2.03
CA TYR A 125 -11.30 11.90 0.59
C TYR A 125 -12.59 12.64 0.21
N GLY A 126 -13.38 13.11 1.18
CA GLY A 126 -14.63 13.83 0.94
C GLY A 126 -15.71 12.95 0.29
N ILE A 127 -15.74 11.66 0.62
CA ILE A 127 -16.73 10.71 0.08
C ILE A 127 -18.10 11.05 0.68
N LEU A 128 -19.10 11.31 -0.16
CA LEU A 128 -20.44 11.65 0.32
C LEU A 128 -21.21 10.38 0.68
N ASP A 129 -22.17 10.50 1.60
CA ASP A 129 -23.04 9.37 1.96
C ASP A 129 -23.78 8.80 0.75
N CYS A 130 -24.08 9.64 -0.25
CA CYS A 130 -24.70 9.20 -1.52
C CYS A 130 -23.77 8.39 -2.42
N ASP A 131 -22.45 8.45 -2.20
CA ASP A 131 -21.45 7.67 -2.93
C ASP A 131 -21.23 6.28 -2.29
N PHE A 132 -21.78 6.04 -1.10
CA PHE A 132 -21.83 4.72 -0.49
C PHE A 132 -22.98 3.92 -1.10
N TYR A 133 -22.68 3.24 -2.21
CA TYR A 133 -23.58 2.23 -2.75
C TYR A 133 -23.66 1.03 -1.80
N ASN A 134 -24.87 0.55 -1.56
CA ASN A 134 -25.08 -0.62 -0.73
C ASN A 134 -24.43 -1.85 -1.34
N PHE A 135 -23.91 -2.71 -0.46
CA PHE A 135 -23.21 -3.93 -0.81
C PHE A 135 -24.16 -5.06 -1.29
N ASP A 136 -25.48 -4.82 -1.34
CA ASP A 136 -26.51 -5.80 -1.68
C ASP A 136 -26.51 -6.19 -3.17
N GLU A 137 -25.98 -5.34 -4.06
CA GLU A 137 -25.78 -5.69 -5.47
C GLU A 137 -24.47 -6.46 -5.74
N THR A 138 -23.60 -6.61 -4.74
CA THR A 138 -22.33 -7.36 -4.85
C THR A 138 -22.36 -8.54 -3.89
N GLY A 139 -23.08 -9.60 -4.24
CA GLY A 139 -23.15 -10.81 -3.43
C GLY A 139 -21.76 -11.35 -3.08
N PHE A 140 -21.40 -11.39 -1.80
CA PHE A 140 -20.28 -12.20 -1.35
C PHE A 140 -20.68 -13.68 -1.49
N MET A 141 -19.98 -14.41 -2.36
CA MET A 141 -19.97 -15.87 -2.28
C MET A 141 -19.22 -16.27 -1.00
N MET A 142 -19.97 -16.64 0.04
CA MET A 142 -19.41 -17.24 1.24
C MET A 142 -18.74 -18.57 0.87
N GLY A 143 -17.42 -18.66 0.98
CA GLY A 143 -16.72 -19.97 0.98
C GLY A 143 -15.53 -20.17 0.05
N GLN A 144 -15.12 -19.21 -0.78
CA GLN A 144 -13.85 -19.35 -1.52
C GLN A 144 -12.99 -18.10 -1.48
N ILE A 145 -12.03 -18.10 -0.55
CA ILE A 145 -10.93 -17.14 -0.49
C ILE A 145 -9.63 -17.94 -0.58
N SER A 146 -8.81 -17.69 -1.61
CA SER A 146 -7.50 -18.32 -1.77
C SER A 146 -6.38 -17.41 -1.25
N SER A 147 -5.33 -18.03 -0.71
CA SER A 147 -4.14 -17.33 -0.24
C SER A 147 -3.39 -16.70 -1.41
N HIS A 148 -3.13 -15.40 -1.33
CA HIS A 148 -2.36 -14.67 -2.32
C HIS A 148 -1.25 -13.87 -1.64
N ILE A 149 -0.19 -13.60 -2.38
CA ILE A 149 0.89 -12.73 -1.93
C ILE A 149 0.53 -11.28 -2.23
N VAL A 150 0.55 -10.46 -1.18
CA VAL A 150 0.33 -9.02 -1.24
C VAL A 150 1.55 -8.27 -0.74
N VAL A 151 1.67 -7.01 -1.16
CA VAL A 151 2.73 -6.09 -0.75
C VAL A 151 2.17 -5.14 0.29
N THR A 152 2.86 -5.01 1.42
CA THR A 152 2.47 -4.15 2.54
C THR A 152 3.65 -3.31 3.01
N LYS A 153 3.37 -2.32 3.85
CA LYS A 153 4.42 -1.67 4.63
C LYS A 153 5.11 -2.68 5.57
N ALA A 154 6.43 -2.57 5.72
CA ALA A 154 7.23 -3.48 6.52
C ALA A 154 6.92 -3.40 8.02
N ASP A 155 6.59 -2.20 8.51
CA ASP A 155 6.30 -1.92 9.93
C ASP A 155 4.89 -2.34 10.37
N ARG A 156 4.09 -2.94 9.48
CA ARG A 156 2.71 -3.32 9.79
C ARG A 156 2.69 -4.49 10.78
N CYS A 157 2.20 -4.26 11.99
CA CYS A 157 1.83 -5.31 12.93
C CYS A 157 0.49 -5.95 12.52
N GLY A 158 0.55 -7.15 11.94
CA GLY A 158 -0.63 -7.92 11.51
C GLY A 158 -0.56 -8.35 10.05
N ARG A 159 -1.27 -9.44 9.69
CA ARG A 159 -1.34 -9.89 8.28
C ARG A 159 -2.38 -9.06 7.52
N SER A 160 -2.03 -8.64 6.32
CA SER A 160 -2.90 -7.94 5.38
C SER A 160 -4.12 -8.79 5.00
N LYS A 161 -5.26 -8.12 4.81
CA LYS A 161 -6.54 -8.68 4.34
C LYS A 161 -6.79 -8.14 2.93
N ALA A 162 -7.42 -8.91 2.06
CA ALA A 162 -7.75 -8.49 0.69
C ALA A 162 -9.26 -8.62 0.45
N ILE A 163 -9.79 -7.73 -0.39
CA ILE A 163 -11.19 -7.66 -0.80
C ILE A 163 -11.21 -7.78 -2.34
N GLN A 164 -12.09 -8.61 -2.90
CA GLN A 164 -12.10 -8.91 -4.34
C GLN A 164 -13.48 -8.67 -4.97
N SER A 165 -13.51 -8.14 -6.20
CA SER A 165 -14.70 -7.91 -7.05
C SER A 165 -15.10 -9.19 -7.80
N GLY A 166 -16.40 -9.49 -7.86
CA GLY A 166 -16.94 -10.74 -8.45
C GLY A 166 -17.47 -10.60 -9.89
N ASN A 167 -17.30 -11.65 -10.70
CA ASN A 167 -17.90 -11.84 -12.02
C ASN A 167 -19.27 -12.55 -11.88
N ARG A 168 -20.26 -12.04 -12.63
CA ARG A 168 -21.65 -12.53 -12.73
C ARG A 168 -21.75 -13.80 -13.60
N GLU A 169 -22.50 -14.79 -13.12
CA GLU A 169 -23.50 -15.48 -13.96
C GLU A 169 -24.86 -14.85 -13.69
#